data_AF-A0A3A5JGJ8-F1
#
_entry.id   AF-A0A3A5JGJ8-F1
#
_cell.length_a   1.000
_cell.length_b   1.000
_cell.length_c   1.000
_cell.angle_alpha   90.00
_cell.angle_beta   90.00
_cell.angle_gamma   90.00
#
_symmetry.space_group_name_H-M   'P 1'
#
loop_
_entity.id
_entity.type
_entity.pdbx_description
1 polymer ?
#
loop_
_entity_poly.entity_id
_entity_poly.type
_entity_poly.pdbx_seq_one_letter_code
_entity_poly.pdbx_strand_id
1 'polypeptide(L)'
;MRSPTRQQIGILLICLSIVAVIGSLGVSAVTTPNTGISSTSSGDDYGQTLVGVQAGGRVSLFNSSGDRLWSTGGGNVDYFDVTKMKNGSVVAGFIAEGQQSCGPYESPCARTGFRVIDPTPEPRITGEWSFPVRTKLNSEVHDVNPLPNGEFLLTDMDHERIMTVAENGSITWQWNASQYYDAPPDPTRQDWLHINDVDRIGPDRYMVSVREANQLLIIERGQGVVNVINKDQPGNNGGECQRDGDLADYNNDSNGSVHCGDPDILKQQHNPQYLGPDAVLVADSENNRIVELHNQSGNWTVAWSVDSANGVQFNWPRDADRLPNGNTLITDTRNNRVVEVTPSGEAVWGVDTAVWPYEADRLPTGSQQNADRLLQYGEYLNNDQLPRMNATAESGEGGRAALPLVGMAYNGLSYVVALPIWFQPWHVAVVAAAILMTLLGGGLVWSGRRN
;
A
#
# COMPACT_ATOMS: atom_id res chain seq x y z
N MET A 1 -43.91 4.09 -41.95
CA MET A 1 -43.57 4.35 -40.53
C MET A 1 -43.17 5.81 -40.41
N ARG A 2 -43.70 6.56 -39.43
CA ARG A 2 -43.28 7.95 -39.20
C ARG A 2 -41.91 7.96 -38.52
N SER A 3 -40.98 8.76 -39.03
CA SER A 3 -39.67 8.95 -38.41
C SER A 3 -39.83 9.58 -37.02
N PRO A 4 -39.04 9.15 -36.02
CA PRO A 4 -39.15 9.68 -34.66
C PRO A 4 -38.80 11.17 -34.62
N THR A 5 -39.54 11.92 -33.80
CA THR A 5 -39.30 13.35 -33.57
C THR A 5 -38.01 13.58 -32.79
N ARG A 6 -37.42 14.78 -32.89
CA ARG A 6 -36.23 15.15 -32.11
C ARG A 6 -36.42 14.97 -30.61
N GLN A 7 -37.62 15.27 -30.10
CA GLN A 7 -37.96 15.03 -28.68
C GLN A 7 -37.96 13.53 -28.34
N GLN A 8 -38.54 12.68 -29.20
CA GLN A 8 -38.54 11.23 -28.99
C GLN A 8 -37.14 10.64 -29.03
N ILE A 9 -36.28 11.10 -29.95
CA ILE A 9 -34.87 10.71 -30.02
C ILE A 9 -34.14 11.17 -28.75
N GLY A 10 -34.37 12.40 -28.31
CA GLY A 10 -33.73 12.95 -27.12
C GLY A 10 -34.12 12.22 -25.83
N ILE A 11 -35.41 11.90 -25.65
CA ILE A 11 -35.89 11.08 -24.52
C ILE A 11 -35.29 9.68 -24.58
N LEU A 12 -35.25 9.06 -25.76
CA LEU A 12 -34.67 7.73 -25.93
C LEU A 12 -33.19 7.69 -25.52
N LEU A 13 -32.39 8.70 -25.91
CA LEU A 13 -30.99 8.80 -25.52
C LEU A 13 -30.80 8.91 -23.99
N ILE A 14 -31.65 9.68 -23.32
CA ILE A 14 -31.62 9.81 -21.85
C ILE A 14 -32.06 8.48 -21.19
N CYS A 15 -33.08 7.81 -21.71
CA CYS A 15 -33.48 6.51 -21.17
C CYS A 15 -32.39 5.45 -21.36
N LEU A 16 -31.77 5.41 -22.54
CA LEU A 16 -30.66 4.50 -22.84
C LEU A 16 -29.44 4.78 -21.96
N SER A 17 -29.13 6.05 -21.65
CA SER A 17 -28.03 6.39 -20.74
C SER A 17 -28.26 5.88 -19.33
N ILE A 18 -29.47 6.05 -18.80
CA ILE A 18 -29.85 5.55 -17.47
C ILE A 18 -29.79 4.01 -17.44
N VAL A 19 -30.37 3.34 -18.43
CA VAL A 19 -30.36 1.88 -18.53
C VAL A 19 -28.95 1.34 -18.67
N ALA A 20 -28.08 2.01 -19.45
CA ALA A 20 -26.69 1.60 -19.61
C ALA A 20 -25.94 1.65 -18.27
N VAL A 21 -26.05 2.75 -17.51
CA VAL A 21 -25.38 2.90 -16.21
C VAL A 21 -25.92 1.93 -15.17
N ILE A 22 -27.25 1.90 -14.97
CA ILE A 22 -27.86 1.01 -13.97
C ILE A 22 -27.62 -0.46 -14.35
N GLY A 23 -27.76 -0.79 -15.64
CA GLY A 23 -27.54 -2.13 -16.16
C GLY A 23 -26.10 -2.59 -16.00
N SER A 24 -25.11 -1.74 -16.33
CA SER A 24 -23.70 -2.10 -16.15
C SER A 24 -23.36 -2.34 -14.68
N LEU A 25 -23.75 -1.42 -13.80
CA LEU A 25 -23.44 -1.51 -12.37
C LEU A 25 -24.14 -2.73 -11.74
N GLY A 26 -25.41 -2.94 -12.10
CA GLY A 26 -26.20 -4.07 -11.61
C GLY A 26 -25.66 -5.42 -12.08
N VAL A 27 -25.28 -5.55 -13.36
CA VAL A 27 -24.66 -6.78 -13.87
C VAL A 27 -23.35 -7.04 -13.15
N SER A 28 -22.45 -6.06 -13.07
CA SER A 28 -21.16 -6.25 -12.40
C SER A 28 -21.27 -6.60 -10.92
N ALA A 29 -22.18 -5.96 -10.19
CA ALA A 29 -22.42 -6.30 -8.79
C ALA A 29 -22.89 -7.75 -8.61
N VAL A 30 -23.76 -8.25 -9.51
CA VAL A 30 -24.30 -9.62 -9.44
C VAL A 30 -23.33 -10.68 -9.96
N THR A 31 -22.47 -10.33 -10.93
CA THR A 31 -21.48 -11.27 -11.51
C THR A 31 -20.10 -11.17 -10.85
N THR A 32 -20.01 -10.52 -9.68
CA THR A 32 -18.73 -10.39 -8.95
C THR A 32 -18.13 -11.78 -8.69
N PRO A 33 -16.87 -12.04 -9.07
CA PRO A 33 -16.19 -13.30 -8.75
C PRO A 33 -16.13 -13.53 -7.24
N ASN A 34 -15.86 -14.77 -6.81
CA ASN A 34 -15.56 -15.02 -5.41
C ASN A 34 -14.33 -14.21 -5.00
N THR A 35 -14.53 -13.23 -4.12
CA THR A 35 -13.52 -12.25 -3.71
C THR A 35 -12.50 -12.82 -2.72
N GLY A 36 -12.58 -14.11 -2.38
CA GLY A 36 -11.78 -14.70 -1.31
C GLY A 36 -12.23 -14.29 0.09
N ILE A 37 -13.17 -13.34 0.19
CA ILE A 37 -13.85 -12.96 1.43
C ILE A 37 -14.94 -14.00 1.67
N SER A 38 -14.54 -15.20 2.06
CA SER A 38 -15.46 -16.24 2.50
C SER A 38 -15.16 -16.56 3.95
N SER A 39 -16.19 -16.51 4.81
CA SER A 39 -16.16 -17.22 6.09
C SER A 39 -15.86 -18.68 5.77
N THR A 40 -14.67 -19.16 6.13
CA THR A 40 -14.17 -20.48 5.76
C THR A 40 -15.21 -21.54 6.11
N SER A 41 -15.61 -22.34 5.12
CA SER A 41 -16.43 -23.54 5.30
C SER A 41 -15.59 -24.78 5.67
N SER A 42 -14.30 -24.60 5.95
CA SER A 42 -13.39 -25.65 6.39
C SER A 42 -12.83 -25.28 7.77
N GLY A 43 -12.69 -26.28 8.66
CA GLY A 43 -12.16 -26.13 10.01
C GLY A 43 -10.66 -25.82 10.07
N ASP A 44 -10.14 -25.06 9.10
CA ASP A 44 -8.75 -24.64 9.03
C ASP A 44 -8.56 -23.37 9.89
N ASP A 45 -7.68 -23.46 10.87
CA ASP A 45 -7.34 -22.34 11.74
C ASP A 45 -6.27 -21.46 11.10
N TYR A 46 -6.71 -20.43 10.38
CA TYR A 46 -5.83 -19.39 9.84
C TYR A 46 -5.27 -18.45 10.91
N GLY A 47 -5.65 -18.59 12.19
CA GLY A 47 -5.19 -17.71 13.26
C GLY A 47 -5.83 -16.32 13.22
N GLN A 48 -5.21 -15.37 13.94
CA GLN A 48 -5.69 -13.99 14.01
C GLN A 48 -4.87 -13.10 13.09
N THR A 49 -5.49 -12.12 12.45
CA THR A 49 -4.80 -11.16 11.57
C THR A 49 -5.00 -9.75 12.10
N LEU A 50 -3.89 -9.07 12.41
CA LEU A 50 -3.86 -7.67 12.83
C LEU A 50 -3.75 -6.80 11.58
N VAL A 51 -4.49 -5.70 11.51
CA VAL A 51 -4.56 -4.86 10.30
C VAL A 51 -4.56 -3.39 10.67
N GLY A 52 -3.63 -2.64 10.07
CA GLY A 52 -3.60 -1.20 10.06
C GLY A 52 -4.40 -0.66 8.89
N VAL A 53 -5.24 0.34 9.13
CA VAL A 53 -6.18 0.86 8.14
C VAL A 53 -6.02 2.36 8.05
N GLN A 54 -5.39 2.82 6.96
CA GLN A 54 -5.10 4.23 6.73
C GLN A 54 -6.40 5.03 6.60
N ALA A 55 -7.21 4.75 5.58
CA ALA A 55 -8.45 5.50 5.42
C ALA A 55 -9.49 5.04 6.42
N GLY A 56 -10.03 5.97 7.20
CA GLY A 56 -10.90 5.68 8.33
C GLY A 56 -10.15 5.41 9.64
N GLY A 57 -8.83 5.31 9.60
CA GLY A 57 -7.96 5.49 10.76
C GLY A 57 -8.17 4.48 11.86
N ARG A 58 -7.97 3.19 11.56
CA ARG A 58 -8.23 2.12 12.52
C ARG A 58 -7.10 1.12 12.60
N VAL A 59 -6.91 0.57 13.78
CA VAL A 59 -6.26 -0.73 13.97
C VAL A 59 -7.36 -1.74 14.27
N SER A 60 -7.31 -2.91 13.64
CA SER A 60 -8.32 -3.97 13.81
C SER A 60 -7.66 -5.33 13.96
N LEU A 61 -8.23 -6.19 14.82
CA LEU A 61 -7.87 -7.60 14.88
C LEU A 61 -9.03 -8.46 14.38
N PHE A 62 -8.74 -9.39 13.48
CA PHE A 62 -9.70 -10.35 12.94
C PHE A 62 -9.37 -11.77 13.41
N ASN A 63 -10.38 -12.61 13.60
CA ASN A 63 -10.21 -14.05 13.80
C ASN A 63 -10.09 -14.80 12.46
N SER A 64 -9.90 -16.12 12.52
CA SER A 64 -9.77 -16.97 11.33
C SER A 64 -11.05 -17.05 10.49
N SER A 65 -12.22 -16.80 11.07
CA SER A 65 -13.50 -16.72 10.35
C SER A 65 -13.73 -15.35 9.69
N GLY A 66 -12.87 -14.38 9.95
CA GLY A 66 -12.99 -13.01 9.45
C GLY A 66 -13.82 -12.08 10.32
N ASP A 67 -14.25 -12.51 11.51
CA ASP A 67 -14.92 -11.63 12.46
C ASP A 67 -13.91 -10.70 13.12
N ARG A 68 -14.29 -9.42 13.23
CA ARG A 68 -13.50 -8.41 13.93
C ARG A 68 -13.64 -8.60 15.43
N LEU A 69 -12.55 -8.95 16.09
CA LEU A 69 -12.47 -9.18 17.54
C LEU A 69 -12.43 -7.88 18.32
N TRP A 70 -11.63 -6.91 17.85
CA TRP A 70 -11.59 -5.56 18.38
C TRP A 70 -11.11 -4.57 17.32
N SER A 71 -11.38 -3.29 17.55
CA SER A 71 -10.82 -2.20 16.76
C SER A 71 -10.67 -0.95 17.61
N THR A 72 -9.68 -0.12 17.29
CA THR A 72 -9.51 1.22 17.86
C THR A 72 -9.16 2.21 16.78
N GLY A 73 -9.37 3.49 17.06
CA GLY A 73 -9.13 4.60 16.15
C GLY A 73 -10.39 5.41 15.85
N GLY A 74 -10.38 6.10 14.71
CA GLY A 74 -11.41 7.04 14.28
C GLY A 74 -11.00 8.51 14.42
N GLY A 75 -11.86 9.39 13.91
CA GLY A 75 -11.66 10.83 13.96
C GLY A 75 -10.60 11.33 12.96
N ASN A 76 -9.69 12.17 13.45
CA ASN A 76 -8.67 12.91 12.70
C ASN A 76 -7.32 12.19 12.66
N VAL A 77 -7.31 10.86 12.77
CA VAL A 77 -6.11 10.03 12.87
C VAL A 77 -6.12 8.97 11.78
N ASP A 78 -4.99 8.72 11.13
CA ASP A 78 -4.78 7.53 10.28
C ASP A 78 -3.75 6.62 10.93
N TYR A 79 -3.85 5.31 10.68
CA TYR A 79 -2.89 4.29 11.14
C TYR A 79 -2.33 3.52 9.93
N PHE A 80 -1.06 3.13 10.01
CA PHE A 80 -0.29 2.52 8.91
C PHE A 80 0.19 1.12 9.32
N ASP A 81 1.49 0.96 9.59
CA ASP A 81 2.07 -0.25 10.17
C ASP A 81 1.45 -0.63 11.53
N VAL A 82 1.41 -1.94 11.79
CA VAL A 82 0.83 -2.55 12.99
C VAL A 82 1.61 -3.78 13.47
N THR A 83 2.65 -3.58 14.26
CA THR A 83 3.38 -4.70 14.86
C THR A 83 2.84 -5.13 16.25
N LYS A 84 2.60 -6.42 16.46
CA LYS A 84 2.31 -6.97 17.81
C LYS A 84 3.59 -7.20 18.63
N MET A 85 3.64 -6.64 19.83
CA MET A 85 4.74 -6.84 20.79
C MET A 85 4.56 -8.10 21.65
N LYS A 86 5.67 -8.61 22.20
CA LYS A 86 5.72 -9.78 23.10
C LYS A 86 4.81 -9.69 24.33
N ASN A 87 4.57 -8.48 24.84
CA ASN A 87 3.70 -8.25 25.99
C ASN A 87 2.20 -8.24 25.61
N GLY A 88 1.86 -8.48 24.34
CA GLY A 88 0.50 -8.50 23.81
C GLY A 88 -0.06 -7.14 23.39
N SER A 89 0.66 -6.04 23.65
CA SER A 89 0.31 -4.72 23.10
C SER A 89 0.66 -4.65 21.61
N VAL A 90 0.07 -3.68 20.92
CA VAL A 90 0.32 -3.39 19.50
C VAL A 90 1.00 -2.04 19.39
N VAL A 91 2.04 -1.94 18.58
CA VAL A 91 2.61 -0.66 18.14
C VAL A 91 2.00 -0.35 16.79
N ALA A 92 1.67 0.91 16.55
CA ALA A 92 1.16 1.33 15.26
C ALA A 92 1.69 2.70 14.86
N GLY A 93 2.18 2.81 13.62
CA GLY A 93 2.48 4.08 12.97
C GLY A 93 1.20 4.88 12.80
N PHE A 94 1.24 6.18 13.07
CA PHE A 94 0.05 7.03 12.97
C PHE A 94 0.37 8.45 12.52
N ILE A 95 -0.66 9.12 12.01
CA ILE A 95 -0.67 10.58 11.88
C ILE A 95 -2.01 11.16 12.35
N ALA A 96 -1.97 12.27 13.06
CA ALA A 96 -3.14 12.96 13.59
C ALA A 96 -3.13 14.45 13.24
N GLU A 97 -4.24 14.97 12.72
CA GLU A 97 -4.41 16.41 12.42
C GLU A 97 -5.08 17.18 13.57
N GLY A 98 -5.18 18.50 13.44
CA GLY A 98 -5.87 19.37 14.40
C GLY A 98 -5.09 19.66 15.69
N GLN A 99 -3.79 19.40 15.68
CA GLN A 99 -2.93 19.53 16.85
C GLN A 99 -2.56 20.98 17.10
N GLN A 100 -2.51 21.39 18.36
CA GLN A 100 -2.18 22.77 18.76
C GLN A 100 -0.71 22.96 19.12
N SER A 101 -0.05 21.89 19.57
CA SER A 101 1.37 21.89 19.91
C SER A 101 2.20 21.54 18.68
N CYS A 102 2.48 22.57 17.89
CA CYS A 102 3.05 22.45 16.55
C CYS A 102 4.56 22.70 16.47
N GLY A 103 5.20 22.98 17.60
CA GLY A 103 6.63 23.27 17.65
C GLY A 103 6.99 24.41 16.68
N PRO A 104 7.75 24.14 15.60
CA PRO A 104 8.12 25.15 14.61
C PRO A 104 7.02 25.52 13.61
N TYR A 105 5.91 24.79 13.56
CA TYR A 105 4.85 24.97 12.56
C TYR A 105 3.67 25.80 13.08
N GLU A 106 2.90 26.37 12.15
CA GLU A 106 1.67 27.11 12.48
C GLU A 106 0.58 26.14 12.96
N SER A 107 -0.23 26.59 13.92
CA SER A 107 -1.37 25.83 14.45
C SER A 107 -2.67 26.15 13.68
N PRO A 108 -3.56 25.17 13.44
CA PRO A 108 -3.40 23.74 13.73
C PRO A 108 -2.48 23.04 12.72
N CYS A 109 -1.67 22.10 13.22
CA CYS A 109 -0.79 21.25 12.43
C CYS A 109 -1.18 19.77 12.55
N ALA A 110 -0.39 18.90 11.94
CA ALA A 110 -0.44 17.45 12.18
C ALA A 110 0.72 16.99 13.08
N ARG A 111 0.58 15.79 13.63
CA ARG A 111 1.63 15.09 14.39
C ARG A 111 1.66 13.64 13.97
N THR A 112 2.86 13.12 13.75
CA THR A 112 3.08 11.73 13.37
C THR A 112 4.09 11.07 14.31
N GLY A 113 4.14 9.75 14.29
CA GLY A 113 4.92 8.95 15.23
C GLY A 113 4.32 7.56 15.36
N PHE A 114 4.44 6.98 16.55
CA PHE A 114 3.81 5.71 16.87
C PHE A 114 3.02 5.77 18.17
N ARG A 115 2.03 4.88 18.27
CA ARG A 115 1.25 4.64 19.48
C ARG A 115 1.40 3.20 19.94
N VAL A 116 1.41 3.02 21.26
CA VAL A 116 1.28 1.71 21.89
C VAL A 116 -0.16 1.52 22.34
N ILE A 117 -0.76 0.43 21.89
CA ILE A 117 -2.17 0.08 22.11
C ILE A 117 -2.20 -1.19 22.97
N ASP A 118 -2.81 -1.10 24.15
CA ASP A 118 -3.19 -2.27 24.94
C ASP A 118 -4.59 -2.71 24.47
N PRO A 119 -4.74 -3.89 23.85
CA PRO A 119 -6.02 -4.34 23.30
C PRO A 119 -7.01 -4.83 24.37
N THR A 120 -6.59 -4.98 25.62
CA THR A 120 -7.40 -5.64 26.67
C THR A 120 -7.68 -4.74 27.88
N PRO A 121 -8.86 -4.88 28.54
CA PRO A 121 -10.06 -5.61 28.10
C PRO A 121 -10.79 -4.92 26.94
N GLU A 122 -10.51 -3.64 26.71
CA GLU A 122 -10.93 -2.87 25.54
C GLU A 122 -9.71 -2.09 25.02
N PRO A 123 -9.57 -1.89 23.71
CA PRO A 123 -8.42 -1.21 23.13
C PRO A 123 -8.23 0.22 23.62
N ARG A 124 -7.03 0.53 24.14
CA ARG A 124 -6.67 1.87 24.61
C ARG A 124 -5.22 2.20 24.28
N ILE A 125 -4.97 3.47 23.99
CA ILE A 125 -3.61 4.00 23.80
C ILE A 125 -2.97 4.13 25.19
N THR A 126 -1.85 3.44 25.41
CA THR A 126 -1.08 3.43 26.66
C THR A 126 0.24 4.18 26.56
N GLY A 127 0.72 4.44 25.34
CA GLY A 127 1.91 5.23 25.07
C GLY A 127 1.82 5.91 23.71
N GLU A 128 2.50 7.05 23.58
CA GLU A 128 2.66 7.76 22.31
C GLU A 128 4.04 8.41 22.30
N TRP A 129 4.76 8.25 21.18
CA TRP A 129 5.89 9.09 20.83
C TRP A 129 5.57 9.74 19.49
N SER A 130 5.66 11.07 19.41
CA SER A 130 5.27 11.80 18.21
C SER A 130 6.02 13.12 18.06
N PHE A 131 6.10 13.61 16.82
CA PHE A 131 6.65 14.92 16.48
C PHE A 131 5.67 15.69 15.56
N PRO A 132 5.68 17.03 15.60
CA PRO A 132 4.81 17.83 14.74
C PRO A 132 5.33 17.81 13.29
N VAL A 133 4.39 17.89 12.35
CA VAL A 133 4.60 18.03 10.89
C VAL A 133 3.61 19.06 10.33
N ARG A 134 3.91 19.65 9.17
CA ARG A 134 3.08 20.75 8.63
C ARG A 134 1.67 20.29 8.29
N THR A 135 1.57 19.17 7.57
CA THR A 135 0.32 18.64 7.04
C THR A 135 0.21 17.16 7.34
N LYS A 136 -1.03 16.66 7.33
CA LYS A 136 -1.28 15.23 7.42
C LYS A 136 -0.85 14.49 6.15
N LEU A 137 -0.93 15.18 5.01
CA LEU A 137 -0.55 14.62 3.72
C LEU A 137 0.96 14.71 3.55
N ASN A 138 1.54 13.59 3.14
CA ASN A 138 2.92 13.46 2.72
C ASN A 138 3.95 13.80 3.82
N SER A 139 3.68 13.37 5.04
CA SER A 139 4.52 13.61 6.22
C SER A 139 4.40 12.50 7.26
N GLU A 140 3.94 11.32 6.86
CA GLU A 140 3.56 10.24 7.77
C GLU A 140 4.75 9.38 8.20
N VAL A 141 4.69 8.88 9.44
CA VAL A 141 5.41 7.68 9.86
C VAL A 141 4.59 6.50 9.37
N HIS A 142 5.07 5.92 8.27
CA HIS A 142 4.41 4.80 7.62
C HIS A 142 4.72 3.46 8.28
N ASP A 143 5.88 3.36 8.92
CA ASP A 143 6.39 2.09 9.46
C ASP A 143 7.12 2.29 10.80
N VAL A 144 6.93 1.36 11.75
CA VAL A 144 7.53 1.34 13.08
C VAL A 144 7.75 -0.07 13.65
N ASN A 145 9.01 -0.48 13.64
CA ASN A 145 9.44 -1.77 14.13
C ASN A 145 10.03 -1.72 15.56
N PRO A 146 9.49 -2.45 16.56
CA PRO A 146 10.12 -2.58 17.87
C PRO A 146 11.44 -3.34 17.76
N LEU A 147 12.49 -2.96 18.49
CA LEU A 147 13.81 -3.57 18.39
C LEU A 147 14.16 -4.45 19.61
N PRO A 148 15.11 -5.41 19.47
CA PRO A 148 15.50 -6.29 20.58
C PRO A 148 16.05 -5.61 21.83
N ASN A 149 16.57 -4.39 21.68
CA ASN A 149 17.10 -3.57 22.76
C ASN A 149 16.05 -2.70 23.46
N GLY A 150 14.78 -2.77 23.04
CA GLY A 150 13.67 -1.96 23.57
C GLY A 150 13.50 -0.60 22.87
N GLU A 151 14.31 -0.30 21.85
CA GLU A 151 14.10 0.89 21.01
C GLU A 151 13.02 0.61 19.95
N PHE A 152 12.61 1.66 19.25
CA PHE A 152 11.73 1.58 18.08
C PHE A 152 12.49 2.13 16.86
N LEU A 153 12.51 1.37 15.77
CA LEU A 153 12.95 1.81 14.45
C LEU A 153 11.73 2.34 13.70
N LEU A 154 11.84 3.45 12.99
CA LEU A 154 10.72 4.00 12.23
C LEU A 154 11.18 4.84 11.05
N THR A 155 10.29 4.95 10.07
CA THR A 155 10.38 5.94 8.99
C THR A 155 10.00 7.34 9.48
N ASP A 156 10.47 8.35 8.77
CA ASP A 156 10.02 9.75 8.88
C ASP A 156 10.01 10.32 7.47
N MET A 157 8.83 10.34 6.86
CA MET A 157 8.66 10.78 5.48
C MET A 157 8.79 12.30 5.34
N ASP A 158 8.47 13.09 6.37
CA ASP A 158 8.60 14.57 6.33
C ASP A 158 10.06 15.01 6.10
N HIS A 159 11.02 14.25 6.64
CA HIS A 159 12.46 14.53 6.47
C HIS A 159 13.19 13.51 5.59
N GLU A 160 12.48 12.50 5.07
CA GLU A 160 13.03 11.34 4.38
C GLU A 160 14.24 10.72 5.11
N ARG A 161 13.96 10.15 6.28
CA ARG A 161 14.96 9.48 7.12
C ARG A 161 14.39 8.24 7.79
N ILE A 162 15.29 7.40 8.26
CA ILE A 162 14.98 6.35 9.23
C ILE A 162 15.69 6.66 10.55
N MET A 163 15.07 6.32 11.67
CA MET A 163 15.63 6.61 12.99
C MET A 163 15.30 5.55 14.02
N THR A 164 16.13 5.48 15.08
CA THR A 164 15.80 4.72 16.27
C THR A 164 15.48 5.63 17.44
N VAL A 165 14.46 5.29 18.21
CA VAL A 165 13.98 6.03 19.37
C VAL A 165 14.00 5.12 20.59
N ALA A 166 14.64 5.56 21.67
CA ALA A 166 14.63 4.86 22.95
C ALA A 166 13.33 5.06 23.72
N GLU A 167 13.04 4.21 24.71
CA GLU A 167 11.83 4.29 25.53
C GLU A 167 11.62 5.66 26.23
N ASN A 168 12.71 6.38 26.51
CA ASN A 168 12.65 7.72 27.09
C ASN A 168 12.31 8.83 26.06
N GLY A 169 12.11 8.46 24.79
CA GLY A 169 11.79 9.33 23.68
C GLY A 169 12.99 10.00 22.99
N SER A 170 14.24 9.69 23.38
CA SER A 170 15.42 10.23 22.69
C SER A 170 15.68 9.49 21.39
N ILE A 171 15.95 10.22 20.31
CA ILE A 171 16.49 9.67 19.07
C ILE A 171 17.93 9.20 19.34
N THR A 172 18.22 7.92 19.15
CA THR A 172 19.54 7.31 19.43
C THR A 172 20.35 7.06 18.15
N TRP A 173 19.70 7.11 17.00
CA TRP A 173 20.33 7.01 15.69
C TRP A 173 19.42 7.59 14.60
N GLN A 174 20.03 8.03 13.51
CA GLN A 174 19.32 8.32 12.27
C GLN A 174 20.22 8.10 11.05
N TRP A 175 19.59 7.76 9.93
CA TRP A 175 20.17 7.89 8.59
C TRP A 175 19.25 8.79 7.77
N ASN A 176 19.82 9.78 7.07
CA ASN A 176 19.05 10.72 6.25
C ASN A 176 19.25 10.37 4.79
N ALA A 177 18.18 10.35 4.02
CA ALA A 177 18.23 10.00 2.61
C ALA A 177 19.06 10.99 1.77
N SER A 178 19.19 12.24 2.25
CA SER A 178 20.07 13.26 1.65
C SER A 178 21.57 12.89 1.64
N GLN A 179 21.97 11.79 2.30
CA GLN A 179 23.33 11.25 2.21
C GLN A 179 23.55 10.44 0.93
N TYR A 180 22.47 10.07 0.23
CA TYR A 180 22.48 9.20 -0.94
C TYR A 180 21.70 9.79 -2.12
N TYR A 181 20.53 10.35 -1.87
CA TYR A 181 19.73 11.08 -2.86
C TYR A 181 19.94 12.57 -2.74
N ASP A 182 19.65 13.28 -3.83
CA ASP A 182 19.73 14.72 -3.86
C ASP A 182 18.45 15.37 -3.34
N ALA A 183 18.56 15.98 -2.15
CA ALA A 183 17.41 16.52 -1.44
C ALA A 183 17.03 17.92 -1.95
N PRO A 184 15.73 18.26 -1.96
CA PRO A 184 15.30 19.62 -2.20
C PRO A 184 15.80 20.59 -1.10
N PRO A 185 15.78 21.91 -1.35
CA PRO A 185 16.15 22.91 -0.35
C PRO A 185 15.34 22.85 0.95
N ASP A 186 14.08 22.41 0.89
CA ASP A 186 13.22 22.15 2.04
C ASP A 186 12.52 20.79 1.86
N PRO A 187 13.03 19.70 2.46
CA PRO A 187 12.45 18.36 2.31
C PRO A 187 11.04 18.26 2.89
N THR A 188 10.67 19.11 3.87
CA THR A 188 9.37 19.08 4.56
C THR A 188 8.21 19.70 3.76
N ARG A 189 8.44 20.05 2.49
CA ARG A 189 7.46 20.74 1.63
C ARG A 189 7.04 19.95 0.41
N GLN A 190 7.63 18.80 0.19
CA GLN A 190 7.38 17.98 -0.98
C GLN A 190 7.62 16.51 -0.65
N ASP A 191 6.87 15.66 -1.32
CA ASP A 191 6.94 14.22 -1.20
C ASP A 191 7.92 13.69 -2.24
N TRP A 192 9.22 13.74 -1.94
CA TRP A 192 10.26 13.59 -2.96
C TRP A 192 10.89 12.20 -3.00
N LEU A 193 10.82 11.44 -1.91
CA LEU A 193 11.23 10.03 -1.89
C LEU A 193 10.13 9.10 -1.43
N HIS A 194 9.25 9.59 -0.55
CA HIS A 194 8.17 8.84 0.05
C HIS A 194 8.70 7.54 0.67
N ILE A 195 9.63 7.65 1.63
CA ILE A 195 10.11 6.48 2.38
C ILE A 195 8.96 5.92 3.20
N ASN A 196 8.49 4.75 2.79
CA ASN A 196 7.26 4.14 3.30
C ASN A 196 7.48 2.89 4.16
N ASP A 197 8.70 2.37 4.26
CA ASP A 197 8.98 1.15 5.00
C ASP A 197 10.45 1.05 5.45
N VAL A 198 10.68 0.47 6.63
CA VAL A 198 12.00 0.13 7.16
C VAL A 198 12.02 -1.13 8.05
N ASP A 199 12.57 -2.21 7.51
CA ASP A 199 12.79 -3.47 8.22
C ASP A 199 14.23 -3.63 8.75
N ARG A 200 14.37 -4.24 9.93
CA ARG A 200 15.63 -4.62 10.58
C ARG A 200 16.09 -6.03 10.18
N ILE A 201 16.67 -6.16 8.99
CA ILE A 201 17.17 -7.43 8.45
C ILE A 201 18.46 -8.02 9.11
N GLY A 202 19.05 -7.34 10.09
CA GLY A 202 20.24 -7.83 10.79
C GLY A 202 20.67 -6.92 11.94
N PRO A 203 21.70 -7.30 12.72
CA PRO A 203 22.32 -6.37 13.66
C PRO A 203 22.86 -5.17 12.88
N ASP A 204 22.37 -3.97 13.22
CA ASP A 204 22.79 -2.72 12.59
C ASP A 204 22.58 -2.67 11.07
N ARG A 205 21.72 -3.53 10.51
CA ARG A 205 21.41 -3.60 9.08
C ARG A 205 19.91 -3.51 8.85
N TYR A 206 19.52 -2.64 7.93
CA TYR A 206 18.13 -2.28 7.66
C TYR A 206 17.84 -2.34 6.16
N MET A 207 16.64 -2.75 5.78
CA MET A 207 16.09 -2.62 4.43
C MET A 207 15.12 -1.44 4.43
N VAL A 208 15.18 -0.58 3.42
CA VAL A 208 14.33 0.61 3.33
C VAL A 208 13.68 0.65 1.96
N SER A 209 12.37 0.87 1.91
CA SER A 209 11.67 1.14 0.66
C SER A 209 11.67 2.63 0.36
N VAL A 210 12.17 2.98 -0.83
CA VAL A 210 12.18 4.35 -1.36
C VAL A 210 11.24 4.36 -2.56
N ARG A 211 9.99 4.74 -2.31
CA ARG A 211 8.88 4.57 -3.24
C ARG A 211 9.12 5.32 -4.55
N GLU A 212 9.46 6.61 -4.48
CA GLU A 212 9.60 7.44 -5.69
C GLU A 212 10.85 7.11 -6.52
N ALA A 213 11.86 6.52 -5.90
CA ALA A 213 13.07 6.06 -6.59
C ALA A 213 12.91 4.67 -7.20
N ASN A 214 11.78 3.98 -6.98
CA ASN A 214 11.58 2.58 -7.37
C ASN A 214 12.67 1.63 -6.82
N GLN A 215 13.22 1.94 -5.64
CA GLN A 215 14.42 1.29 -5.11
C GLN A 215 14.19 0.77 -3.69
N LEU A 216 14.84 -0.35 -3.37
CA LEU A 216 15.04 -0.78 -1.99
C LEU A 216 16.51 -0.62 -1.62
N LEU A 217 16.78 0.00 -0.49
CA LEU A 217 18.13 0.21 0.02
C LEU A 217 18.44 -0.78 1.15
N ILE A 218 19.65 -1.31 1.15
CA ILE A 218 20.21 -1.97 2.33
C ILE A 218 21.18 -1.01 2.99
N ILE A 219 20.89 -0.64 4.23
CA ILE A 219 21.67 0.32 5.01
C ILE A 219 22.34 -0.38 6.18
N GLU A 220 23.62 -0.09 6.40
CA GLU A 220 24.35 -0.51 7.59
C GLU A 220 24.74 0.69 8.45
N ARG A 221 24.49 0.58 9.76
CA ARG A 221 24.87 1.61 10.73
C ARG A 221 26.38 1.83 10.69
N GLY A 222 26.78 3.08 10.42
CA GLY A 222 28.19 3.47 10.31
C GLY A 222 28.82 3.27 8.92
N GLN A 223 28.11 2.64 7.97
CA GLN A 223 28.56 2.51 6.57
C GLN A 223 27.63 3.23 5.57
N GLY A 224 26.35 3.40 5.90
CA GLY A 224 25.36 3.97 4.98
C GLY A 224 24.79 2.91 4.04
N VAL A 225 24.49 3.28 2.79
CA VAL A 225 23.93 2.37 1.78
C VAL A 225 25.02 1.39 1.33
N VAL A 226 24.80 0.09 1.56
CA VAL A 226 25.73 -0.99 1.20
C VAL A 226 25.24 -1.86 0.03
N ASN A 227 23.95 -1.81 -0.30
CA ASN A 227 23.37 -2.47 -1.47
C ASN A 227 22.10 -1.75 -1.93
N VAL A 228 21.78 -1.89 -3.22
CA VAL A 228 20.57 -1.34 -3.83
C VAL A 228 19.89 -2.43 -4.65
N ILE A 229 18.64 -2.72 -4.31
CA ILE A 229 17.75 -3.58 -5.08
C ILE A 229 17.05 -2.68 -6.10
N ASN A 230 16.93 -3.16 -7.35
CA ASN A 230 16.47 -2.36 -8.48
C ASN A 230 17.33 -1.10 -8.73
N LYS A 231 18.65 -1.28 -8.77
CA LYS A 231 19.62 -0.21 -9.04
C LYS A 231 19.40 0.50 -10.39
N ASP A 232 19.98 1.68 -10.52
CA ASP A 232 19.96 2.48 -11.75
C ASP A 232 20.36 1.67 -12.99
N GLN A 233 19.59 1.86 -14.07
CA GLN A 233 19.91 1.24 -15.36
C GLN A 233 21.00 2.03 -16.10
N PRO A 234 22.04 1.36 -16.64
CA PRO A 234 23.07 2.03 -17.42
C PRO A 234 22.50 2.80 -18.62
N GLY A 235 22.77 4.10 -18.68
CA GLY A 235 22.30 4.97 -19.77
C GLY A 235 20.88 5.52 -19.60
N ASN A 236 20.18 5.16 -18.52
CA ASN A 236 18.96 5.83 -18.09
C ASN A 236 19.33 6.99 -17.16
N ASN A 237 18.79 8.19 -17.42
CA ASN A 237 19.03 9.37 -16.59
C ASN A 237 18.01 9.52 -15.45
N GLY A 238 17.16 8.51 -15.22
CA GLY A 238 16.10 8.55 -14.22
C GLY A 238 14.91 9.40 -14.63
N GLY A 239 14.79 9.75 -15.92
CA GLY A 239 13.71 10.60 -16.43
C GLY A 239 12.30 10.08 -16.20
N GLU A 240 12.13 8.82 -15.78
CA GLU A 240 10.84 8.24 -15.37
C GLU A 240 10.45 8.69 -13.95
N CYS A 241 11.39 8.64 -13.01
CA CYS A 241 11.21 9.12 -11.63
C CYS A 241 11.19 10.66 -11.53
N GLN A 242 11.45 11.39 -12.62
CA GLN A 242 11.36 12.84 -12.69
C GLN A 242 10.00 13.36 -13.20
N ARG A 243 9.14 12.49 -13.77
CA ARG A 243 7.96 12.96 -14.54
C ARG A 243 6.87 13.60 -13.69
N ASP A 244 6.73 13.17 -12.44
CA ASP A 244 5.68 13.66 -11.53
C ASP A 244 6.19 14.69 -10.51
N GLY A 245 7.46 15.09 -10.63
CA GLY A 245 8.11 16.06 -9.73
C GLY A 245 8.72 15.43 -8.48
N ASP A 246 8.75 14.10 -8.42
CA ASP A 246 9.20 13.33 -7.26
C ASP A 246 10.71 13.52 -7.06
N LEU A 247 11.50 13.17 -8.08
CA LEU A 247 12.96 13.32 -8.04
C LEU A 247 13.48 14.42 -8.97
N ALA A 248 14.51 15.13 -8.52
CA ALA A 248 15.26 16.07 -9.33
C ALA A 248 16.73 16.14 -8.90
N ASP A 249 17.59 16.58 -9.83
CA ASP A 249 18.99 16.97 -9.56
C ASP A 249 19.00 18.43 -9.06
N TYR A 250 18.68 18.61 -7.78
CA TYR A 250 18.60 19.88 -7.07
C TYR A 250 19.96 20.58 -6.92
N ASN A 251 21.03 19.83 -6.73
CA ASN A 251 22.39 20.35 -6.55
C ASN A 251 23.13 20.55 -7.89
N ASN A 252 22.57 20.01 -8.98
CA ASN A 252 23.07 20.12 -10.35
C ASN A 252 24.50 19.58 -10.53
N ASP A 253 24.82 18.48 -9.84
CA ASP A 253 26.12 17.78 -9.92
C ASP A 253 26.11 16.59 -10.89
N SER A 254 24.93 16.15 -11.33
CA SER A 254 24.71 14.91 -12.08
C SER A 254 24.17 15.14 -13.50
N ASN A 255 24.30 16.36 -14.02
CA ASN A 255 23.81 16.79 -15.34
C ASN A 255 22.33 16.44 -15.57
N GLY A 256 21.50 16.57 -14.53
CA GLY A 256 20.07 16.28 -14.57
C GLY A 256 19.72 14.80 -14.38
N SER A 257 20.69 13.94 -14.03
CA SER A 257 20.42 12.51 -13.77
C SER A 257 20.07 12.28 -12.30
N VAL A 258 19.16 11.35 -12.02
CA VAL A 258 18.74 10.97 -10.67
C VAL A 258 18.80 9.45 -10.47
N HIS A 259 18.97 9.01 -9.22
CA HIS A 259 18.84 7.59 -8.86
C HIS A 259 17.41 7.12 -9.08
N CYS A 260 17.24 6.06 -9.87
CA CYS A 260 15.93 5.60 -10.32
C CYS A 260 16.04 4.15 -10.79
N GLY A 261 15.31 3.26 -10.11
CA GLY A 261 15.20 1.86 -10.50
C GLY A 261 14.35 1.63 -11.74
N ASP A 262 14.37 0.40 -12.25
CA ASP A 262 13.56 -0.03 -13.39
C ASP A 262 12.08 -0.20 -12.98
N PRO A 263 11.15 0.61 -13.52
CA PRO A 263 9.73 0.50 -13.18
C PRO A 263 9.05 -0.76 -13.72
N ASP A 264 9.67 -1.49 -14.65
CA ASP A 264 9.18 -2.80 -15.06
C ASP A 264 9.47 -3.89 -14.00
N ILE A 265 10.42 -3.65 -13.08
CA ILE A 265 10.73 -4.54 -11.95
C ILE A 265 9.94 -4.13 -10.70
N LEU A 266 10.05 -2.86 -10.28
CA LEU A 266 9.31 -2.28 -9.15
C LEU A 266 8.88 -0.87 -9.51
N LYS A 267 7.62 -0.52 -9.27
CA LYS A 267 7.08 0.81 -9.49
C LYS A 267 6.31 1.30 -8.27
N GLN A 268 6.90 2.27 -7.57
CA GLN A 268 6.35 2.89 -6.36
C GLN A 268 5.84 1.83 -5.36
N GLN A 269 6.75 0.91 -5.04
CA GLN A 269 6.52 -0.26 -4.20
C GLN A 269 6.32 0.09 -2.71
N HIS A 270 5.82 -0.88 -1.94
CA HIS A 270 5.62 -0.78 -0.49
C HIS A 270 6.01 -2.09 0.23
N ASN A 271 6.25 -1.96 1.54
CA ASN A 271 6.44 -3.02 2.54
C ASN A 271 7.16 -4.26 2.00
N PRO A 272 8.42 -4.15 1.57
CA PRO A 272 9.22 -5.29 1.17
C PRO A 272 9.49 -6.22 2.36
N GLN A 273 9.14 -7.49 2.26
CA GLN A 273 9.55 -8.50 3.23
C GLN A 273 10.89 -9.13 2.85
N TYR A 274 11.86 -9.10 3.78
CA TYR A 274 13.15 -9.75 3.59
C TYR A 274 13.06 -11.28 3.70
N LEU A 275 13.30 -12.00 2.60
CA LEU A 275 13.36 -13.48 2.58
C LEU A 275 14.81 -14.01 2.63
N GLY A 276 15.78 -13.10 2.55
CA GLY A 276 17.21 -13.35 2.71
C GLY A 276 18.09 -12.56 1.76
N PRO A 277 19.42 -12.78 1.81
CA PRO A 277 20.40 -11.94 1.10
C PRO A 277 20.18 -11.91 -0.41
N ASP A 278 19.51 -12.94 -0.94
CA ASP A 278 19.26 -13.11 -2.36
C ASP A 278 17.77 -13.20 -2.70
N ALA A 279 16.86 -12.84 -1.78
CA ALA A 279 15.43 -12.86 -2.04
C ALA A 279 14.65 -11.84 -1.21
N VAL A 280 13.76 -11.09 -1.86
CA VAL A 280 12.81 -10.18 -1.22
C VAL A 280 11.43 -10.37 -1.83
N LEU A 281 10.38 -10.26 -1.02
CA LEU A 281 8.99 -10.20 -1.47
C LEU A 281 8.54 -8.73 -1.38
N VAL A 282 7.83 -8.23 -2.38
CA VAL A 282 7.50 -6.81 -2.44
C VAL A 282 6.10 -6.61 -3.00
N ALA A 283 5.33 -5.70 -2.38
CA ALA A 283 4.12 -5.17 -2.98
C ALA A 283 4.48 -4.11 -4.04
N ASP A 284 4.41 -4.49 -5.31
CA ASP A 284 4.73 -3.65 -6.47
C ASP A 284 3.47 -2.84 -6.87
N SER A 285 3.18 -1.81 -6.07
CA SER A 285 1.86 -1.19 -5.96
C SER A 285 1.33 -0.60 -7.26
N GLU A 286 2.12 0.19 -8.00
CA GLU A 286 1.64 0.80 -9.26
C GLU A 286 1.60 -0.19 -10.43
N ASN A 287 2.27 -1.34 -10.30
CA ASN A 287 2.12 -2.46 -11.24
C ASN A 287 1.01 -3.44 -10.82
N ASN A 288 0.31 -3.19 -9.69
CA ASN A 288 -0.83 -3.97 -9.21
C ASN A 288 -0.53 -5.48 -9.04
N ARG A 289 0.65 -5.81 -8.51
CA ARG A 289 1.09 -7.19 -8.31
C ARG A 289 1.95 -7.32 -7.06
N ILE A 290 2.12 -8.54 -6.59
CA ILE A 290 3.17 -8.90 -5.64
C ILE A 290 4.28 -9.59 -6.42
N VAL A 291 5.54 -9.25 -6.14
CA VAL A 291 6.71 -9.88 -6.77
C VAL A 291 7.68 -10.43 -5.73
N GLU A 292 8.24 -11.61 -6.00
CA GLU A 292 9.43 -12.09 -5.31
C GLU A 292 10.63 -11.85 -6.22
N LEU A 293 11.58 -11.02 -5.80
CA LEU A 293 12.81 -10.75 -6.53
C LEU A 293 13.93 -11.63 -5.99
N HIS A 294 14.65 -12.30 -6.88
CA HIS A 294 15.86 -13.04 -6.49
C HIS A 294 17.11 -12.37 -7.05
N ASN A 295 18.17 -12.41 -6.26
CA ASN A 295 19.49 -11.94 -6.66
C ASN A 295 20.30 -13.09 -7.28
N GLN A 296 20.78 -12.90 -8.50
CA GLN A 296 21.75 -13.80 -9.13
C GLN A 296 23.00 -13.00 -9.49
N SER A 297 24.03 -13.12 -8.65
CA SER A 297 25.33 -12.44 -8.84
C SER A 297 25.24 -10.91 -8.97
N GLY A 298 24.39 -10.26 -8.16
CA GLY A 298 24.21 -8.80 -8.15
C GLY A 298 23.19 -8.29 -9.18
N ASN A 299 22.43 -9.20 -9.79
CA ASN A 299 21.30 -8.88 -10.66
C ASN A 299 20.00 -9.36 -10.03
N TRP A 300 19.10 -8.43 -9.72
CA TRP A 300 17.79 -8.73 -9.17
C TRP A 300 16.78 -8.93 -10.29
N THR A 301 16.07 -10.05 -10.27
CA THR A 301 15.06 -10.37 -11.28
C THR A 301 13.81 -10.92 -10.62
N VAL A 302 12.64 -10.67 -11.22
CA VAL A 302 11.37 -11.25 -10.78
C VAL A 302 11.44 -12.77 -10.90
N ALA A 303 11.50 -13.44 -9.75
CA ALA A 303 11.48 -14.89 -9.63
C ALA A 303 10.06 -15.42 -9.50
N TRP A 304 9.12 -14.66 -8.94
CA TRP A 304 7.71 -15.01 -8.88
C TRP A 304 6.84 -13.75 -8.88
N SER A 305 5.61 -13.88 -9.37
CA SER A 305 4.64 -12.79 -9.40
C SER A 305 3.21 -13.33 -9.28
N VAL A 306 2.34 -12.56 -8.63
CA VAL A 306 0.89 -12.76 -8.62
C VAL A 306 0.19 -11.42 -8.73
N ASP A 307 -0.81 -11.31 -9.60
CA ASP A 307 -1.53 -10.06 -9.90
C ASP A 307 -3.02 -10.12 -9.57
N SER A 308 -3.50 -11.27 -9.09
CA SER A 308 -4.91 -11.51 -8.86
C SER A 308 -5.14 -12.61 -7.83
N ALA A 309 -6.32 -12.55 -7.21
CA ALA A 309 -6.84 -13.55 -6.30
C ALA A 309 -8.21 -14.03 -6.81
N ASN A 310 -8.32 -15.31 -7.17
CA ASN A 310 -9.52 -15.90 -7.77
C ASN A 310 -10.03 -15.12 -9.01
N GLY A 311 -9.12 -14.60 -9.83
CA GLY A 311 -9.44 -13.81 -11.03
C GLY A 311 -9.82 -12.35 -10.76
N VAL A 312 -9.84 -11.92 -9.50
CA VAL A 312 -9.95 -10.51 -9.13
C VAL A 312 -8.55 -9.91 -9.07
N GLN A 313 -8.23 -9.03 -10.03
CA GLN A 313 -6.96 -8.32 -10.07
C GLN A 313 -6.75 -7.50 -8.79
N PHE A 314 -5.52 -7.50 -8.30
CA PHE A 314 -5.13 -6.59 -7.21
C PHE A 314 -5.22 -5.15 -7.69
N ASN A 315 -5.43 -4.25 -6.73
CA ASN A 315 -5.48 -2.83 -7.00
C ASN A 315 -4.72 -2.10 -5.90
N TRP A 316 -3.55 -1.60 -6.27
CA TRP A 316 -2.63 -0.88 -5.41
C TRP A 316 -2.30 -1.64 -4.12
N PRO A 317 -1.81 -2.90 -4.22
CA PRO A 317 -1.42 -3.65 -3.04
C PRO A 317 -0.28 -2.92 -2.33
N ARG A 318 -0.29 -2.91 -1.00
CA ARG A 318 0.72 -2.15 -0.22
C ARG A 318 1.55 -2.99 0.73
N ASP A 319 1.13 -4.21 0.98
CA ASP A 319 1.86 -5.11 1.86
C ASP A 319 1.64 -6.55 1.41
N ALA A 320 2.69 -7.35 1.58
CA ALA A 320 2.67 -8.76 1.30
C ALA A 320 3.67 -9.55 2.13
N ASP A 321 3.15 -10.52 2.88
CA ASP A 321 3.93 -11.40 3.74
C ASP A 321 3.89 -12.85 3.26
N ARG A 322 5.06 -13.43 3.04
CA ARG A 322 5.19 -14.89 2.88
C ARG A 322 4.96 -15.56 4.23
N LEU A 323 3.95 -16.42 4.27
CA LEU A 323 3.64 -17.21 5.45
C LEU A 323 4.43 -18.53 5.47
N PRO A 324 4.63 -19.15 6.65
CA PRO A 324 5.37 -20.41 6.78
C PRO A 324 4.81 -21.59 5.97
N ASN A 325 3.52 -21.56 5.62
CA ASN A 325 2.87 -22.57 4.78
C ASN A 325 3.15 -22.37 3.27
N GLY A 326 3.84 -21.29 2.89
CA GLY A 326 4.12 -20.93 1.49
C GLY A 326 3.06 -20.09 0.82
N ASN A 327 1.95 -19.79 1.50
CA ASN A 327 0.98 -18.81 1.03
C ASN A 327 1.48 -17.39 1.24
N THR A 328 0.84 -16.43 0.61
CA THR A 328 1.15 -15.00 0.77
C THR A 328 -0.07 -14.26 1.31
N LEU A 329 0.07 -13.59 2.44
CA LEU A 329 -0.92 -12.64 2.96
C LEU A 329 -0.71 -11.30 2.25
N ILE A 330 -1.77 -10.66 1.78
CA ILE A 330 -1.68 -9.46 0.93
C ILE A 330 -2.70 -8.43 1.38
N THR A 331 -2.28 -7.18 1.54
CA THR A 331 -3.19 -6.03 1.64
C THR A 331 -3.52 -5.53 0.24
N ASP A 332 -4.72 -5.88 -0.24
CA ASP A 332 -5.22 -5.45 -1.54
C ASP A 332 -5.99 -4.13 -1.37
N THR A 333 -5.21 -3.07 -1.13
CA THR A 333 -5.65 -1.79 -0.55
C THR A 333 -6.92 -1.24 -1.19
N ARG A 334 -6.92 -0.99 -2.51
CA ARG A 334 -8.05 -0.33 -3.18
C ARG A 334 -9.22 -1.27 -3.45
N ASN A 335 -9.03 -2.57 -3.26
CA ASN A 335 -10.12 -3.54 -3.19
C ASN A 335 -10.65 -3.72 -1.76
N ASN A 336 -10.13 -2.96 -0.78
CA ASN A 336 -10.58 -2.89 0.61
C ASN A 336 -10.54 -4.22 1.36
N ARG A 337 -9.61 -5.12 0.98
CA ARG A 337 -9.53 -6.47 1.55
C ARG A 337 -8.11 -6.83 1.93
N VAL A 338 -8.00 -7.74 2.89
CA VAL A 338 -6.79 -8.55 3.11
C VAL A 338 -7.10 -9.96 2.63
N VAL A 339 -6.19 -10.57 1.88
CA VAL A 339 -6.37 -11.94 1.34
C VAL A 339 -5.11 -12.77 1.55
N GLU A 340 -5.28 -14.05 1.88
CA GLU A 340 -4.21 -15.05 1.82
C GLU A 340 -4.36 -15.85 0.54
N VAL A 341 -3.32 -15.90 -0.27
CA VAL A 341 -3.30 -16.61 -1.56
C VAL A 341 -2.26 -17.72 -1.60
N THR A 342 -2.57 -18.79 -2.31
CA THR A 342 -1.58 -19.81 -2.68
C THR A 342 -0.55 -19.23 -3.67
N PRO A 343 0.59 -19.92 -3.89
CA PRO A 343 1.54 -19.58 -4.96
C PRO A 343 0.94 -19.34 -6.35
N SER A 344 -0.24 -19.91 -6.65
CA SER A 344 -0.92 -19.77 -7.93
C SER A 344 -2.02 -18.70 -7.95
N GLY A 345 -2.18 -17.93 -6.87
CA GLY A 345 -3.21 -16.87 -6.79
C GLY A 345 -4.61 -17.36 -6.44
N GLU A 346 -4.75 -18.57 -5.90
CA GLU A 346 -6.03 -19.02 -5.32
C GLU A 346 -6.19 -18.40 -3.93
N ALA A 347 -7.28 -17.66 -3.69
CA ALA A 347 -7.54 -17.13 -2.36
C ALA A 347 -8.09 -18.23 -1.44
N VAL A 348 -7.39 -18.47 -0.33
CA VAL A 348 -7.73 -19.48 0.68
C VAL A 348 -8.33 -18.87 1.95
N TRP A 349 -8.11 -17.58 2.17
CA TRP A 349 -8.70 -16.80 3.25
C TRP A 349 -8.79 -15.33 2.85
N GLY A 350 -9.71 -14.57 3.44
CA GLY A 350 -9.76 -13.14 3.24
C GLY A 350 -10.81 -12.44 4.10
N VAL A 351 -10.60 -11.15 4.31
CA VAL A 351 -11.48 -10.28 5.10
C VAL A 351 -11.73 -8.95 4.41
N ASP A 352 -12.96 -8.45 4.53
CA ASP A 352 -13.30 -7.08 4.17
C ASP A 352 -12.91 -6.13 5.33
N THR A 353 -12.06 -5.16 5.03
CA THR A 353 -11.57 -4.17 6.01
C THR A 353 -12.45 -2.91 6.04
N ALA A 354 -13.44 -2.84 5.15
CA ALA A 354 -14.31 -1.75 4.77
C ALA A 354 -13.64 -0.64 3.94
N VAL A 355 -12.36 -0.35 4.18
CA VAL A 355 -11.65 0.72 3.48
C VAL A 355 -10.13 0.55 3.63
N TRP A 356 -9.38 0.82 2.56
CA TRP A 356 -7.90 0.89 2.41
C TRP A 356 -7.05 0.36 3.59
N PRO A 357 -6.87 -0.97 3.71
CA PRO A 357 -5.85 -1.53 4.59
C PRO A 357 -4.46 -1.05 4.14
N TYR A 358 -3.55 -0.84 5.07
CA TYR A 358 -2.17 -0.48 4.79
C TYR A 358 -1.29 -1.73 4.89
N GLU A 359 -1.24 -2.30 6.09
CA GLU A 359 -0.46 -3.49 6.43
C GLU A 359 -1.32 -4.52 7.15
N ALA A 360 -0.98 -5.80 7.00
CA ALA A 360 -1.66 -6.88 7.68
C ALA A 360 -0.70 -7.97 8.15
N ASP A 361 -0.80 -8.28 9.44
CA ASP A 361 0.19 -9.07 10.14
C ASP A 361 -0.47 -10.35 10.72
N ARG A 362 0.01 -11.52 10.29
CA ARG A 362 -0.57 -12.83 10.71
C ARG A 362 -0.01 -13.25 12.06
N LEU A 363 -0.84 -13.23 13.10
CA LEU A 363 -0.39 -13.56 14.44
C LEU A 363 -0.16 -15.07 14.64
N PRO A 364 0.91 -15.45 15.37
CA PRO A 364 1.17 -16.83 15.75
C PRO A 364 0.01 -17.52 16.49
N THR A 365 -0.27 -18.79 16.17
CA THR A 365 -1.17 -19.65 16.95
C THR A 365 -0.40 -20.67 17.80
N GLY A 366 -0.95 -21.02 18.97
CA GLY A 366 -0.27 -21.71 20.08
C GLY A 366 0.26 -23.14 19.85
N SER A 367 0.21 -23.69 18.63
CA SER A 367 0.92 -24.91 18.26
C SER A 367 2.29 -24.63 17.62
N GLN A 368 2.54 -23.40 17.18
CA GLN A 368 3.81 -22.96 16.66
C GLN A 368 4.71 -22.51 17.82
N GLN A 369 5.26 -23.45 18.59
CA GLN A 369 6.25 -23.15 19.65
C GLN A 369 7.50 -22.42 19.14
N ASN A 370 7.70 -22.37 17.80
CA ASN A 370 8.73 -21.58 17.15
C ASN A 370 8.23 -20.20 16.67
N ALA A 371 6.94 -19.88 16.75
CA ALA A 371 6.42 -18.63 16.21
C ALA A 371 6.65 -17.40 17.08
N ASP A 372 6.89 -17.59 18.38
CA ASP A 372 7.52 -16.56 19.23
C ASP A 372 8.97 -16.23 18.80
N ARG A 373 9.60 -17.06 17.94
CA ARG A 373 10.86 -16.76 17.25
C ARG A 373 10.66 -16.22 15.83
N LEU A 374 9.47 -16.34 15.26
CA LEU A 374 9.19 -16.00 13.86
C LEU A 374 8.73 -14.54 13.68
N LEU A 375 7.95 -13.99 14.63
CA LEU A 375 7.51 -12.59 14.63
C LEU A 375 8.03 -11.90 15.88
N GLN A 376 9.36 -11.94 16.06
CA GLN A 376 9.92 -11.50 17.35
C GLN A 376 9.85 -9.98 17.53
N TYR A 377 9.63 -9.23 16.44
CA TYR A 377 9.69 -7.78 16.32
C TYR A 377 8.99 -7.27 15.05
N GLY A 378 7.92 -7.93 14.58
CA GLY A 378 7.33 -7.69 13.25
C GLY A 378 7.97 -8.51 12.13
N GLU A 379 9.24 -8.91 12.27
CA GLU A 379 9.98 -9.54 11.16
C GLU A 379 10.46 -10.99 11.39
N TYR A 380 10.50 -11.76 10.29
CA TYR A 380 11.09 -13.10 10.18
C TYR A 380 12.62 -13.06 9.97
N LEU A 381 13.39 -12.80 11.03
CA LEU A 381 14.85 -12.62 10.93
C LEU A 381 15.67 -13.89 10.59
N ASN A 382 15.04 -15.07 10.53
CA ASN A 382 15.73 -16.32 10.21
C ASN A 382 15.39 -16.80 8.79
N ASN A 383 16.30 -16.49 7.86
CA ASN A 383 16.29 -16.77 6.41
C ASN A 383 15.94 -18.18 5.93
N ASP A 384 15.99 -19.20 6.79
CA ASP A 384 15.79 -20.59 6.39
C ASP A 384 14.35 -21.09 6.65
N GLN A 385 13.46 -20.24 7.18
CA GLN A 385 12.13 -20.68 7.60
C GLN A 385 11.01 -20.35 6.62
N LEU A 386 11.12 -19.28 5.83
CA LEU A 386 10.07 -18.89 4.88
C LEU A 386 10.32 -19.51 3.50
N PRO A 387 9.31 -20.14 2.87
CA PRO A 387 9.44 -20.70 1.53
C PRO A 387 9.71 -19.60 0.50
N ARG A 388 10.73 -19.79 -0.35
CA ARG A 388 10.99 -18.95 -1.52
C ARG A 388 10.31 -19.55 -2.75
N MET A 389 9.72 -18.72 -3.60
CA MET A 389 9.13 -19.17 -4.86
C MET A 389 10.12 -18.99 -6.00
N ASN A 390 10.08 -19.94 -6.93
CA ASN A 390 10.69 -19.80 -8.24
C ASN A 390 9.59 -20.14 -9.26
N ALA A 391 9.23 -19.19 -10.10
CA ALA A 391 8.21 -19.39 -11.12
C ALA A 391 8.80 -20.19 -12.28
N THR A 392 8.16 -21.34 -12.55
CA THR A 392 7.88 -21.81 -13.91
C THR A 392 6.47 -21.42 -14.36
N ALA A 393 5.79 -20.52 -13.65
CA ALA A 393 4.45 -20.06 -13.99
C ALA A 393 4.53 -18.88 -14.97
N GLU A 394 3.92 -19.07 -16.14
CA GLU A 394 3.71 -18.02 -17.14
C GLU A 394 2.90 -16.89 -16.51
N SER A 395 3.49 -15.70 -16.44
CA SER A 395 2.77 -14.47 -16.15
C SER A 395 1.77 -14.24 -17.29
N GLY A 396 0.48 -14.26 -16.95
CA GLY A 396 -0.56 -13.78 -17.86
C GLY A 396 -0.32 -12.28 -18.10
N GLU A 397 -0.23 -11.86 -19.37
CA GLU A 397 -0.22 -10.44 -19.71
C GLU A 397 -1.51 -9.79 -19.17
N GLY A 398 -1.37 -9.04 -18.07
CA GLY A 398 -2.43 -8.20 -17.53
C GLY A 398 -2.98 -7.27 -18.62
N GLY A 399 -4.27 -7.42 -18.93
CA GLY A 399 -4.94 -6.66 -19.97
C GLY A 399 -4.81 -5.16 -19.74
N ARG A 400 -4.02 -4.48 -20.58
CA ARG A 400 -3.95 -3.02 -20.63
C ARG A 400 -5.36 -2.45 -20.82
N ALA A 401 -5.76 -1.52 -19.95
CA ALA A 401 -6.98 -0.74 -20.17
C ALA A 401 -6.91 -0.10 -21.57
N ALA A 402 -7.84 -0.44 -22.45
CA ALA A 402 -7.81 -0.07 -23.86
C ALA A 402 -7.93 1.45 -24.13
N LEU A 403 -8.07 2.29 -23.09
CA LEU A 403 -8.26 3.73 -23.18
C LEU A 403 -7.51 4.46 -22.04
N PRO A 404 -6.35 5.10 -22.31
CA PRO A 404 -5.51 5.75 -21.29
C PRO A 404 -6.23 6.80 -20.43
N LEU A 405 -7.14 7.58 -21.03
CA LEU A 405 -7.92 8.60 -20.33
C LEU A 405 -8.93 8.00 -19.33
N VAL A 406 -9.47 6.82 -19.64
CA VAL A 406 -10.39 6.12 -18.74
C VAL A 406 -9.61 5.56 -17.55
N GLY A 407 -8.42 5.01 -17.78
CA GLY A 407 -7.51 4.58 -16.73
C GLY A 407 -7.11 5.71 -15.79
N MET A 408 -6.69 6.86 -16.34
CA MET A 408 -6.37 8.05 -15.53
C MET A 408 -7.56 8.53 -14.69
N ALA A 409 -8.75 8.60 -15.28
CA ALA A 409 -9.95 9.02 -14.56
C ALA A 409 -10.36 8.03 -13.46
N TYR A 410 -10.24 6.72 -13.73
CA TYR A 410 -10.48 5.67 -12.73
C TYR A 410 -9.47 5.78 -11.58
N ASN A 411 -8.17 5.91 -11.89
CA ASN A 411 -7.12 6.06 -10.90
C ASN A 411 -7.40 7.28 -10.02
N GLY A 412 -7.60 8.45 -10.63
CA GLY A 412 -7.96 9.69 -9.91
C GLY A 412 -9.19 9.56 -9.03
N LEU A 413 -10.24 8.86 -9.49
CA LEU A 413 -11.41 8.57 -8.67
C LEU A 413 -11.07 7.64 -7.49
N SER A 414 -10.31 6.58 -7.74
CA SER A 414 -9.93 5.57 -6.75
C SER A 414 -8.99 6.11 -5.66
N TYR A 415 -8.29 7.23 -5.92
CA TYR A 415 -7.51 7.98 -4.93
C TYR A 415 -8.38 8.78 -3.95
N VAL A 416 -9.65 9.03 -4.28
CA VAL A 416 -10.53 9.92 -3.50
C VAL A 416 -11.66 9.17 -2.82
N VAL A 417 -12.14 8.09 -3.44
CA VAL A 417 -13.25 7.29 -2.91
C VAL A 417 -12.92 5.80 -2.96
N ALA A 418 -13.30 5.09 -1.90
CA ALA A 418 -13.26 3.63 -1.90
C ALA A 418 -14.31 3.09 -2.89
N LEU A 419 -13.85 2.40 -3.93
CA LEU A 419 -14.69 1.81 -4.96
C LEU A 419 -14.99 0.34 -4.60
N PRO A 420 -16.23 -0.15 -4.85
CA PRO A 420 -16.52 -1.56 -4.72
C PRO A 420 -15.64 -2.39 -5.66
N ILE A 421 -15.26 -3.59 -5.25
CA ILE A 421 -14.36 -4.48 -6.02
C ILE A 421 -14.89 -4.85 -7.42
N TRP A 422 -16.21 -4.82 -7.62
CA TRP A 422 -16.84 -5.04 -8.92
C TRP A 422 -16.84 -3.81 -9.83
N PHE A 423 -16.49 -2.63 -9.31
CA PHE A 423 -16.41 -1.39 -10.06
C PHE A 423 -15.05 -1.31 -10.79
N GLN A 424 -15.09 -1.60 -12.07
CA GLN A 424 -13.94 -1.66 -12.97
C GLN A 424 -13.80 -0.39 -13.85
N PRO A 425 -12.61 -0.09 -14.42
CA PRO A 425 -12.37 1.12 -15.22
C PRO A 425 -13.38 1.38 -16.34
N TRP A 426 -13.89 0.32 -16.99
CA TRP A 426 -14.87 0.46 -18.07
C TRP A 426 -16.21 1.06 -17.60
N HIS A 427 -16.55 0.99 -16.31
CA HIS A 427 -17.72 1.71 -15.78
C HIS A 427 -17.55 3.22 -15.89
N VAL A 428 -16.33 3.75 -15.73
CA VAL A 428 -16.04 5.17 -15.96
C VAL A 428 -16.32 5.54 -17.42
N ALA A 429 -15.96 4.67 -18.36
CA ALA A 429 -16.28 4.87 -19.77
C ALA A 429 -17.81 4.84 -20.03
N VAL A 430 -18.55 3.92 -19.41
CA VAL A 430 -20.01 3.86 -19.51
C VAL A 430 -20.66 5.12 -18.95
N VAL A 431 -20.21 5.59 -17.78
CA VAL A 431 -20.71 6.83 -17.16
C VAL A 431 -20.40 8.04 -18.04
N ALA A 432 -19.18 8.16 -18.58
CA ALA A 432 -18.82 9.26 -19.49
C ALA A 432 -19.69 9.26 -20.75
N ALA A 433 -19.89 8.10 -21.37
CA ALA A 433 -20.77 7.96 -22.53
C ALA A 433 -22.24 8.30 -22.18
N ALA A 434 -22.71 7.89 -21.00
CA ALA A 434 -24.04 8.19 -20.51
C ALA A 434 -24.26 9.69 -20.26
N ILE A 435 -23.26 10.40 -19.71
CA ILE A 435 -23.29 11.86 -19.57
C ILE A 435 -23.42 12.53 -20.94
N LEU A 436 -22.60 12.12 -21.92
CA LEU A 436 -22.65 12.66 -23.28
C LEU A 436 -24.03 12.42 -23.93
N MET A 437 -24.57 11.19 -23.83
CA MET A 437 -25.90 10.85 -24.33
C MET A 437 -27.00 11.68 -23.65
N THR A 438 -26.87 11.94 -22.35
CA THR A 438 -27.83 12.75 -21.60
C THR A 438 -27.78 14.21 -22.01
N LEU A 439 -26.59 14.79 -22.23
CA LEU A 439 -26.41 16.15 -22.72
C LEU A 439 -26.96 16.32 -24.14
N LEU A 440 -26.61 15.41 -25.05
CA LEU A 440 -27.13 15.40 -26.42
C LEU A 440 -28.66 15.21 -26.44
N GLY A 441 -29.16 14.26 -25.64
CA GLY A 441 -30.58 14.00 -25.49
C GLY A 441 -31.34 15.22 -24.95
N GLY A 442 -30.81 15.87 -23.92
CA GLY A 442 -31.35 17.12 -23.37
C GLY A 442 -31.39 18.24 -24.41
N GLY A 443 -30.31 18.41 -25.19
CA GLY A 443 -30.26 19.38 -26.28
C GLY A 443 -31.30 19.12 -27.38
N LEU A 444 -31.56 17.85 -27.72
CA LEU A 444 -32.59 17.45 -28.68
C LEU A 444 -34.02 17.65 -28.15
N VAL A 445 -34.26 17.35 -26.87
CA VAL A 445 -35.55 17.63 -26.23
C VAL A 445 -35.81 19.13 -26.20
N TRP A 446 -34.81 19.92 -25.82
CA TRP A 446 -34.93 21.37 -25.72
C TRP A 446 -35.12 22.05 -27.08
N SER A 447 -34.28 21.72 -28.07
CA SER A 447 -34.42 22.27 -29.43
C SER A 447 -35.70 21.82 -30.13
N GLY A 448 -36.17 20.60 -29.83
CA GLY A 448 -37.44 20.08 -30.32
C GLY A 448 -38.67 20.72 -29.68
N ARG A 449 -38.55 21.53 -28.62
CA ARG A 449 -39.65 22.35 -28.05
C ARG A 449 -39.77 23.73 -28.70
N ARG A 450 -38.73 24.17 -29.43
CA ARG A 450 -38.67 25.49 -30.08
C ARG A 450 -39.12 25.48 -31.56
N ASN A 451 -39.31 24.30 -32.13
CA ASN A 451 -40.00 24.05 -33.40
C ASN A 451 -41.38 23.48 -33.09
#